data_AF-A0A525VKS1-F1
#
_entry.id   AF-A0A525VKS1-F1
#
_cell.length_a   1.000
_cell.length_b   1.000
_cell.length_c   1.000
_cell.angle_alpha   90.00
_cell.angle_beta   90.00
_cell.angle_gamma   90.00
#
_symmetry.space_group_name_H-M   'P 1'
#
loop_
_entity.id
_entity.type
_entity.pdbx_description
1 polymer ?
#
loop_
_entity_poly.entity_id
_entity_poly.type
_entity_poly.pdbx_seq_one_letter_code
_entity_poly.pdbx_strand_id
1 'polypeptide(L)'
;MKQRWMTVMTVAVLGMGLSLQPTILLAGKGDDHTQEVIKHAKEGVAHTKEAIHHIEESIKGTGDAHAKEALEHAKEAITHADESIAHAEMSAKAHEGKKHK
;
A
#
# COMPACT_ATOMS: atom_id res chain seq x y z
N MET A 1 33.99 -15.73 -50.65
CA MET A 1 32.79 -16.34 -50.02
C MET A 1 32.87 -16.45 -48.51
N LYS A 2 34.02 -16.85 -47.92
CA LYS A 2 34.17 -17.00 -46.45
C LYS A 2 33.96 -15.71 -45.63
N GLN A 3 34.42 -14.56 -46.14
CA GLN A 3 34.25 -13.26 -45.44
C GLN A 3 32.78 -12.82 -45.36
N ARG A 4 32.01 -12.93 -46.45
CA ARG A 4 30.57 -12.54 -46.47
C ARG A 4 29.73 -13.39 -45.52
N TRP A 5 30.04 -14.68 -45.36
CA TRP A 5 29.34 -15.54 -44.38
C TRP A 5 29.66 -15.16 -42.93
N MET A 6 30.90 -14.77 -42.66
CA MET A 6 31.34 -14.37 -41.32
C MET A 6 30.71 -13.04 -40.88
N THR A 7 30.50 -12.11 -41.82
CA THR A 7 29.80 -10.83 -41.56
C THR A 7 28.30 -11.03 -41.33
N VAL A 8 27.64 -11.94 -42.05
CA VAL A 8 26.21 -12.22 -41.87
C VAL A 8 25.95 -12.92 -40.53
N MET A 9 26.84 -13.83 -40.11
CA MET A 9 26.76 -14.48 -38.80
C MET A 9 27.00 -13.53 -37.63
N THR A 10 27.89 -12.54 -37.77
CA THR A 10 28.14 -11.54 -36.71
C THR A 10 26.97 -10.56 -36.57
N VAL A 11 26.33 -10.15 -37.66
CA VAL A 11 25.13 -9.30 -37.61
C VAL A 11 23.92 -10.06 -37.04
N ALA A 12 23.78 -11.36 -37.30
CA ALA A 12 22.71 -12.18 -36.72
C ALA A 12 22.86 -12.35 -35.20
N VAL A 13 24.09 -12.49 -34.69
CA VAL A 13 24.37 -12.61 -33.25
C VAL A 13 24.21 -11.26 -32.53
N LEU A 14 24.53 -10.14 -33.17
CA LEU A 14 24.29 -8.79 -32.62
C LEU A 14 22.82 -8.35 -32.72
N GLY A 15 22.06 -8.84 -33.71
CA GLY A 15 20.64 -8.54 -33.90
C GLY A 15 19.69 -9.26 -32.92
N MET A 16 20.17 -10.32 -32.24
CA MET A 16 19.42 -11.04 -31.20
C MET A 16 19.75 -10.57 -29.77
N GLY A 17 20.63 -9.58 -29.60
CA GLY A 17 21.03 -9.06 -28.29
C GLY A 17 20.17 -7.92 -27.73
N LEU A 18 19.18 -7.42 -28.48
CA LEU A 18 18.42 -6.19 -28.15
C LEU A 18 16.91 -6.38 -27.92
N SER A 19 16.45 -7.60 -27.62
CA SER A 19 15.05 -7.84 -27.22
C SER A 19 14.89 -8.37 -25.79
N LEU A 20 15.97 -8.54 -25.03
CA LEU A 20 15.91 -8.72 -23.59
C LEU A 20 15.99 -7.33 -22.94
N GLN A 21 14.92 -6.55 -23.10
CA GLN A 21 14.61 -5.51 -22.11
C GLN A 21 14.43 -6.26 -20.78
N PRO A 22 15.23 -5.98 -19.74
CA PRO A 22 14.94 -6.51 -18.42
C PRO A 22 13.63 -5.87 -17.98
N THR A 23 12.54 -6.64 -17.96
CA THR A 23 11.30 -6.31 -17.24
C THR A 23 11.52 -6.35 -15.73
N ILE A 24 12.62 -5.77 -15.24
CA ILE A 24 13.01 -5.69 -13.83
C ILE A 24 12.52 -4.36 -13.21
N LEU A 25 11.96 -3.44 -14.00
CA LEU A 25 11.42 -2.18 -13.51
C LEU A 25 10.08 -2.29 -12.75
N LEU A 26 9.56 -3.50 -12.50
CA LEU A 26 8.31 -3.67 -11.75
C LEU A 26 8.50 -4.04 -10.26
N ALA A 27 9.74 -4.31 -9.81
CA ALA A 27 10.01 -4.75 -8.43
C ALA A 27 10.05 -3.61 -7.39
N GLY A 28 10.02 -2.34 -7.82
CA GLY A 28 10.15 -1.17 -6.93
C GLY A 28 8.84 -0.57 -6.41
N LYS A 29 7.66 -1.04 -6.88
CA LYS A 29 6.38 -0.33 -6.69
C LYS A 29 5.47 -0.91 -5.59
N GLY A 30 5.86 -2.04 -5.00
CA GLY A 30 5.08 -2.71 -3.94
C GLY A 30 5.12 -2.00 -2.59
N ASP A 31 6.22 -1.33 -2.26
CA ASP A 31 6.37 -0.61 -0.98
C ASP A 31 5.53 0.67 -1.00
N ASP A 32 5.43 1.33 -2.16
CA ASP A 32 4.64 2.54 -2.41
C ASP A 32 3.16 2.31 -2.11
N HIS A 33 2.60 1.19 -2.57
CA HIS A 33 1.19 0.87 -2.33
C HIS A 33 0.90 0.60 -0.84
N THR A 34 1.83 -0.03 -0.13
CA THR A 34 1.67 -0.31 1.31
C THR A 34 1.66 0.98 2.12
N GLN A 35 2.54 1.94 1.79
CA GLN A 35 2.58 3.25 2.44
C GLN A 35 1.31 4.07 2.17
N GLU A 36 0.81 4.06 0.93
CA GLU A 36 -0.46 4.73 0.59
C GLU A 36 -1.67 4.10 1.31
N VAL A 37 -1.70 2.77 1.47
CA VAL A 37 -2.75 2.10 2.26
C VAL A 37 -2.69 2.53 3.72
N ILE A 38 -1.49 2.58 4.33
CA ILE A 38 -1.31 3.04 5.71
C ILE A 38 -1.77 4.50 5.86
N LYS A 39 -1.44 5.36 4.89
CA LYS A 39 -1.85 6.76 4.86
C LYS A 39 -3.37 6.90 4.83
N HIS A 40 -4.04 6.24 3.88
CA HIS A 40 -5.51 6.28 3.80
C HIS A 40 -6.19 5.67 5.04
N ALA A 41 -5.60 4.65 5.65
CA ALA A 41 -6.11 4.10 6.90
C ALA A 41 -6.05 5.15 8.04
N LYS A 42 -4.95 5.91 8.15
CA LYS A 42 -4.81 7.01 9.11
C LYS A 42 -5.82 8.14 8.84
N GLU A 43 -6.06 8.48 7.58
CA GLU A 43 -7.13 9.43 7.19
C GLU A 43 -8.52 8.91 7.58
N GLY A 44 -8.79 7.62 7.37
CA GLY A 44 -10.02 6.96 7.82
C GLY A 44 -10.22 7.06 9.33
N VAL A 45 -9.17 6.84 10.13
CA VAL A 45 -9.23 7.04 11.59
C VAL A 45 -9.55 8.49 11.95
N ALA A 46 -9.00 9.47 11.23
CA ALA A 46 -9.30 10.88 11.46
C ALA A 46 -10.78 11.19 11.20
N HIS A 47 -11.35 10.70 10.09
CA HIS A 47 -12.77 10.85 9.80
C HIS A 47 -13.67 10.15 10.83
N THR A 48 -13.29 8.96 11.32
CA THR A 48 -14.04 8.28 12.38
C THR A 48 -14.02 9.09 13.69
N LYS A 49 -12.91 9.76 14.02
CA LYS A 49 -12.84 10.66 15.19
C LYS A 49 -13.75 11.87 15.03
N GLU A 50 -13.87 12.42 13.83
CA GLU A 50 -14.83 13.49 13.53
C GLU A 50 -16.28 12.99 13.62
N ALA A 51 -16.58 11.80 13.11
CA ALA A 51 -17.90 11.18 13.26
C ALA A 51 -18.27 10.96 14.73
N ILE A 52 -17.31 10.52 15.56
CA ILE A 52 -17.49 10.40 17.02
C ILE A 52 -17.90 11.75 17.64
N HIS A 53 -17.27 12.85 17.24
CA HIS A 53 -17.63 14.17 17.75
C HIS A 53 -19.11 14.50 17.48
N HIS A 54 -19.59 14.27 16.25
CA HIS A 54 -20.99 14.49 15.91
C HIS A 54 -21.95 13.53 16.62
N ILE A 55 -21.55 12.29 16.85
CA ILE A 55 -22.34 11.34 17.65
C ILE A 55 -22.46 11.84 19.09
N GLU A 56 -21.37 12.33 19.70
CA GLU A 56 -21.40 12.91 21.04
C GLU A 56 -22.29 14.14 21.14
N GLU A 57 -22.28 15.01 20.12
CA GLU A 57 -23.22 16.15 20.04
C GLU A 57 -24.67 15.70 19.94
N SER A 58 -24.94 14.68 19.11
CA SER A 58 -26.27 14.07 18.98
C SER A 58 -26.75 13.49 20.32
N ILE A 59 -25.89 12.80 21.06
CA ILE A 59 -26.20 12.26 22.39
C ILE A 59 -26.54 13.39 23.36
N LYS A 60 -25.81 14.51 23.35
CA LYS A 60 -26.11 15.68 24.20
C LYS A 60 -27.48 16.29 23.88
N GLY A 61 -27.85 16.32 22.60
CA GLY A 61 -29.11 16.90 22.14
C GLY A 61 -30.33 16.01 22.34
N THR A 62 -30.16 14.68 22.26
CA THR A 62 -31.29 13.73 22.19
C THR A 62 -31.32 12.70 23.32
N GLY A 63 -30.16 12.35 23.88
CA GLY A 63 -30.02 11.23 24.82
C GLY A 63 -30.25 9.85 24.20
N ASP A 64 -30.35 9.75 22.87
CA ASP A 64 -30.73 8.54 22.14
C ASP A 64 -29.81 7.35 22.45
N ALA A 65 -30.43 6.19 22.67
CA ALA A 65 -29.72 4.97 23.06
C ALA A 65 -28.90 4.38 21.90
N HIS A 66 -29.41 4.45 20.67
CA HIS A 66 -28.69 4.00 19.47
C HIS A 66 -27.50 4.92 19.16
N ALA A 67 -27.61 6.22 19.44
CA ALA A 67 -26.47 7.12 19.32
C ALA A 67 -25.32 6.73 20.29
N LYS A 68 -25.65 6.30 21.52
CA LYS A 68 -24.65 5.78 22.47
C LYS A 68 -24.04 4.46 22.00
N GLU A 69 -24.83 3.56 21.44
CA GLU A 69 -24.33 2.30 20.86
C GLU A 69 -23.42 2.57 19.65
N ALA A 70 -23.82 3.49 18.76
CA ALA A 70 -23.00 3.93 17.63
C ALA A 70 -21.67 4.55 18.08
N LEU A 71 -21.65 5.29 19.20
CA LEU A 71 -20.42 5.83 19.79
C LEU A 71 -19.46 4.72 20.22
N GLU A 72 -19.97 3.67 20.87
CA GLU A 72 -19.14 2.55 21.30
C GLU A 72 -18.58 1.78 20.09
N HIS A 73 -19.40 1.49 19.09
CA HIS A 73 -18.92 0.85 17.85
C HIS A 73 -17.90 1.71 17.08
N ALA A 74 -18.07 3.03 17.06
CA ALA A 74 -17.08 3.91 16.42
C ALA A 74 -15.74 3.89 17.15
N LYS A 75 -15.73 3.79 18.49
CA LYS A 75 -14.49 3.64 19.27
C LYS A 75 -13.84 2.27 19.01
N GLU A 76 -14.61 1.19 19.00
CA GLU A 76 -14.12 -0.16 18.65
C GLU A 76 -13.51 -0.18 17.23
N ALA A 77 -14.16 0.48 16.28
CA ALA A 77 -13.66 0.59 14.91
C ALA A 77 -12.31 1.31 14.84
N ILE A 78 -12.09 2.36 15.65
CA ILE A 78 -10.77 3.01 15.76
C ILE A 78 -9.74 2.03 16.33
N THR A 79 -10.07 1.27 17.38
CA THR A 79 -9.14 0.28 17.95
C THR A 79 -8.69 -0.72 16.89
N HIS A 80 -9.63 -1.30 16.13
CA HIS A 80 -9.28 -2.25 15.07
C HIS A 80 -8.52 -1.61 13.90
N ALA A 81 -8.81 -0.36 13.57
CA ALA A 81 -8.06 0.37 12.55
C ALA A 81 -6.61 0.62 13.00
N ASP A 82 -6.40 1.05 14.25
CA ASP A 82 -5.07 1.29 14.82
C ASP A 82 -4.25 -0.01 14.88
N GLU A 83 -4.85 -1.14 15.27
CA GLU A 83 -4.22 -2.47 15.22
C GLU A 83 -3.81 -2.85 13.79
N SER A 84 -4.72 -2.65 12.83
CA SER A 84 -4.47 -2.96 11.41
C SER A 84 -3.33 -2.11 10.84
N ILE A 85 -3.29 -0.82 11.19
CA ILE A 85 -2.20 0.09 10.82
C ILE A 85 -0.88 -0.39 11.42
N ALA A 86 -0.85 -0.76 12.71
CA ALA A 86 0.36 -1.26 13.35
C ALA A 86 0.88 -2.54 12.66
N HIS A 87 -0.01 -3.46 12.30
CA HIS A 87 0.34 -4.66 11.53
C HIS A 87 0.91 -4.34 10.15
N ALA A 88 0.32 -3.39 9.43
CA ALA A 88 0.81 -2.95 8.13
C ALA A 88 2.20 -2.29 8.24
N GLU A 89 2.41 -1.43 9.24
CA GLU A 89 3.71 -0.79 9.48
C GLU A 89 4.81 -1.79 9.83
N MET A 90 4.51 -2.79 10.67
CA MET A 90 5.47 -3.87 10.98
C MET A 90 5.82 -4.68 9.73
N SER A 91 4.82 -4.98 8.91
CA SER A 91 5.01 -5.72 7.66
C SER A 91 5.89 -4.92 6.69
N ALA A 92 5.61 -3.64 6.49
CA ALA A 92 6.40 -2.75 5.64
C ALA A 92 7.88 -2.73 6.05
N LYS A 93 8.17 -2.56 7.34
CA LYS A 93 9.55 -2.57 7.90
C LYS A 93 10.27 -3.91 7.68
N ALA A 94 9.56 -5.03 7.85
CA ALA A 94 10.13 -6.36 7.64
C ALA A 94 10.49 -6.62 6.16
N HIS A 95 9.73 -6.04 5.22
CA HIS A 95 10.01 -6.10 3.79
C HIS A 95 11.21 -5.23 3.38
N GLU A 96 11.35 -4.02 3.93
CA GLU A 96 12.53 -3.17 3.70
C GLU A 96 13.82 -3.83 4.18
N GLY A 97 13.82 -4.46 5.37
CA GLY A 97 14.98 -5.16 5.92
C GLY A 97 15.45 -6.38 5.11
N LYS A 98 14.57 -6.96 4.26
CA LYS A 98 14.92 -8.05 3.34
C LYS A 98 15.50 -7.56 2.01
N LYS A 99 15.22 -6.32 1.59
CA LYS A 99 15.77 -5.74 0.35
C LYS A 99 17.22 -5.25 0.50
N HIS A 100 17.69 -5.06 1.73
CA HIS A 100 19.05 -4.61 2.04
C HIS A 100 20.03 -5.72 2.49
N LYS A 101 19.63 -6.99 2.42
CA LYS A 101 20.51 -8.16 2.60
C LYS A 101 20.79 -8.83 1.27
#